data_AF-A0A7K6Z9W8-F1
#
_entry.id   AF-A0A7K6Z9W8-F1
#
_cell.length_a   1.000
_cell.length_b   1.000
_cell.length_c   1.000
_cell.angle_alpha   90.00
_cell.angle_beta   90.00
_cell.angle_gamma   90.00
#
_symmetry.space_group_name_H-M   'P 1'
#
loop_
_entity.id
_entity.type
_entity.pdbx_description
1 polymer ?
#
loop_
_entity_poly.entity_id
_entity_poly.type
_entity_poly.pdbx_seq_one_letter_code
_entity_poly.pdbx_strand_id
1 'polypeptide(L)'
;MLGHHYTRTFLETAVASMNAGCNLELSYGMRNNVFMHIPKALDMGNITLQMLRDRVRPLFYTRMRLGEFDPPAMNPYSALDLSVVQSPEHRNLSLEAAVKSFVLLKNVQGTLPLRAQDLPGKRLAV
;
A
#
# COMPACT_ATOMS: atom_id res chain seq x y z
N MET A 1 10.23 19.02 11.98
CA MET A 1 8.87 18.83 12.55
C MET A 1 8.32 17.48 12.09
N LEU A 2 8.44 16.33 12.74
CA LEU A 2 8.98 15.89 14.03
C LEU A 2 9.79 14.60 13.79
N GLY A 3 10.84 14.35 14.58
CA GLY A 3 11.62 13.10 14.57
C GLY A 3 12.98 13.17 13.86
N HIS A 4 13.02 13.58 12.59
CA HIS A 4 14.24 13.44 11.76
C HIS A 4 15.17 14.66 11.72
N HIS A 5 14.70 15.86 12.08
CA HIS A 5 15.48 17.12 12.10
C HIS A 5 16.21 17.51 10.79
N TYR A 6 15.84 16.94 9.64
CA TYR A 6 16.48 17.21 8.36
C TYR A 6 16.19 18.62 7.78
N THR A 7 14.97 19.12 7.96
CA THR A 7 14.52 20.46 7.53
C THR A 7 13.83 21.18 8.68
N ARG A 8 13.75 22.52 8.57
CA ARG A 8 13.22 23.41 9.62
C ARG A 8 11.76 23.82 9.38
N THR A 9 11.31 23.82 8.13
CA THR A 9 9.94 24.23 7.75
C THR A 9 9.31 23.26 6.76
N PHE A 10 7.98 23.25 6.66
CA PHE A 10 7.29 22.47 5.62
C PHE A 10 7.60 22.93 4.20
N LEU A 11 7.87 24.22 4.00
CA LEU A 11 8.35 24.71 2.71
C LEU A 11 9.70 24.07 2.34
N GLU A 12 10.66 24.08 3.26
CA GLU A 12 11.96 23.42 3.06
C GLU A 12 11.79 21.92 2.81
N THR A 13 10.89 21.25 3.55
CA THR A 13 10.58 19.84 3.33
C THR A 13 9.99 19.58 1.94
N ALA A 14 9.08 20.44 1.47
CA ALA A 14 8.49 20.31 0.13
C ALA A 14 9.56 20.45 -0.95
N VAL A 15 10.41 21.47 -0.84
CA VAL A 15 11.53 21.70 -1.78
C VAL A 15 12.50 20.52 -1.77
N ALA A 16 12.92 20.06 -0.58
CA ALA A 16 13.83 18.93 -0.45
C ALA A 16 13.25 17.65 -1.07
N SER A 17 11.96 17.38 -0.83
CA SER A 17 11.26 16.20 -1.33
C SER A 17 11.14 16.22 -2.86
N MET A 18 10.76 17.37 -3.43
CA MET A 18 10.63 17.55 -4.88
C MET A 18 11.98 17.38 -5.60
N ASN A 19 13.06 17.91 -5.01
CA ASN A 19 14.42 17.72 -5.51
C ASN A 19 14.85 16.24 -5.44
N ALA A 20 14.49 15.54 -4.36
CA ALA A 20 14.82 14.12 -4.16
C ALA A 20 14.05 13.15 -5.07
N GLY A 21 13.05 13.61 -5.84
CA GLY A 21 12.29 12.74 -6.73
C GLY A 21 10.88 12.42 -6.27
N CYS A 22 10.50 12.83 -5.06
CA CYS A 22 9.17 12.56 -4.54
C CYS A 22 8.11 13.27 -5.39
N ASN A 23 7.10 12.52 -5.80
CA ASN A 23 6.04 12.99 -6.69
C ASN A 23 4.65 12.94 -6.06
N LEU A 24 4.47 12.18 -4.98
CA LEU A 24 3.21 12.05 -4.25
C LEU A 24 3.48 12.16 -2.76
N GLU A 25 2.71 12.99 -2.08
CA GLU A 25 2.73 13.08 -0.62
C GLU A 25 1.56 12.31 -0.02
N LEU A 26 1.84 11.53 1.03
CA LEU A 26 0.85 10.88 1.87
C LEU A 26 0.92 11.45 3.30
N SER A 27 0.22 12.56 3.52
CA SER A 27 0.10 13.17 4.84
C SER A 27 -1.27 12.85 5.42
N TYR A 28 -1.31 11.85 6.29
CA TYR A 28 -2.53 11.42 6.99
C TYR A 28 -2.75 12.27 8.25
N GLY A 29 -3.99 12.74 8.45
CA GLY A 29 -4.39 13.44 9.68
C GLY A 29 -3.89 14.90 9.80
N MET A 30 -3.26 15.46 8.76
CA MET A 30 -2.82 16.86 8.76
C MET A 30 -3.78 17.74 7.95
N ARG A 31 -4.14 18.91 8.49
CA ARG A 31 -4.97 19.90 7.77
C ARG A 31 -4.17 20.66 6.71
N ASN A 32 -2.87 20.82 6.92
CA ASN A 32 -1.96 21.48 5.99
C ASN A 32 -0.76 20.58 5.73
N ASN A 33 -0.78 19.91 4.59
CA ASN A 33 0.23 18.95 4.17
C ASN A 33 1.48 19.68 3.64
N VAL A 34 2.61 18.98 3.58
CA VAL A 34 3.90 19.51 3.11
C VAL A 34 3.78 20.03 1.67
N PHE A 35 3.18 19.27 0.75
CA PHE A 35 3.10 19.65 -0.66
C PHE A 35 2.10 20.77 -0.93
N MET A 36 1.27 21.16 0.04
CA MET A 36 0.47 22.41 -0.05
C MET A 36 1.36 23.66 -0.10
N HIS A 37 2.67 23.53 0.20
CA HIS A 37 3.66 24.59 0.08
C HIS A 37 4.36 24.65 -1.29
N ILE A 38 4.05 23.74 -2.22
CA ILE A 38 4.61 23.75 -3.59
C ILE A 38 4.32 25.06 -4.34
N PRO A 39 3.10 25.65 -4.29
CA PRO A 39 2.85 26.96 -4.93
C PRO A 39 3.79 28.03 -4.42
N LYS A 40 3.97 28.13 -3.10
CA LYS A 40 4.93 29.06 -2.48
C LYS A 40 6.37 28.79 -2.91
N ALA A 41 6.76 27.51 -3.03
CA ALA A 41 8.10 27.14 -3.50
C ALA A 41 8.35 27.54 -4.97
N LEU A 42 7.31 27.51 -5.82
CA LEU A 42 7.38 28.04 -7.19
C LEU A 42 7.50 29.56 -7.19
N ASP A 43 6.64 30.26 -6.43
CA ASP A 43 6.65 31.73 -6.34
C ASP A 43 8.00 32.27 -5.87
N MET A 44 8.65 31.55 -4.95
CA MET A 44 9.98 31.87 -4.42
C MET A 44 11.13 31.38 -5.31
N GLY A 45 10.85 30.69 -6.42
CA GLY A 45 11.86 30.14 -7.32
C GLY A 45 12.70 28.99 -6.73
N ASN A 46 12.26 28.38 -5.62
CA ASN A 46 12.96 27.26 -5.00
C ASN A 46 12.85 25.96 -5.82
N ILE A 47 11.84 25.85 -6.66
CA ILE A 47 11.63 24.79 -7.64
C ILE A 47 11.14 25.41 -8.95
N THR A 48 11.26 24.69 -10.06
CA THR A 48 10.80 25.16 -11.38
C THR A 48 9.46 24.54 -11.77
N LEU A 49 8.71 25.24 -12.64
CA LEU A 49 7.49 24.67 -13.23
C LEU A 49 7.79 23.39 -14.02
N GLN A 50 8.95 23.32 -14.67
CA GLN A 50 9.38 22.11 -15.38
C GLN A 50 9.57 20.93 -14.42
N MET A 51 10.24 21.14 -13.28
CA MET A 51 10.38 20.12 -12.25
C MET A 51 9.01 19.65 -11.73
N LEU A 52 8.08 20.56 -11.46
CA LEU A 52 6.73 20.19 -11.07
C LEU A 52 6.05 19.32 -12.13
N ARG A 53 6.13 19.70 -13.42
CA ARG A 53 5.59 18.90 -14.53
C ARG A 53 6.23 17.52 -14.60
N ASP A 54 7.53 17.42 -14.36
CA ASP A 54 8.26 16.15 -14.35
C ASP A 54 7.86 15.25 -13.19
N ARG A 55 7.46 15.81 -12.04
CA ARG A 55 6.87 15.04 -10.93
C ARG A 55 5.43 14.61 -11.19
N VAL A 56 4.64 15.44 -11.86
CA VAL A 56 3.23 15.13 -12.16
C VAL A 56 3.09 14.08 -13.27
N ARG A 57 3.97 14.09 -14.28
CA ARG A 57 3.92 13.18 -15.44
C ARG A 57 3.81 11.69 -15.07
N PRO A 58 4.67 11.10 -14.20
CA PRO A 58 4.56 9.68 -13.83
C PRO A 58 3.26 9.33 -13.10
N LEU A 59 2.65 10.27 -12.35
CA LEU A 59 1.37 10.05 -11.70
C LEU A 59 0.26 9.89 -12.74
N PHE A 60 0.14 10.85 -13.66
CA PHE A 60 -0.88 10.78 -14.72
C PHE A 60 -0.63 9.61 -15.68
N TYR A 61 0.63 9.30 -15.99
CA TYR A 61 0.96 8.14 -16.79
C TYR A 61 0.48 6.83 -16.13
N THR A 62 0.64 6.70 -14.80
CA THR A 62 0.12 5.54 -14.06
C THR A 62 -1.40 5.49 -14.11
N ARG A 63 -2.10 6.61 -13.92
CA ARG A 63 -3.57 6.71 -14.02
C ARG A 63 -4.08 6.32 -15.42
N MET A 64 -3.38 6.74 -16.47
CA MET A 64 -3.67 6.31 -17.84
C MET A 64 -3.48 4.80 -18.03
N ARG A 65 -2.38 4.22 -17.50
CA ARG A 65 -2.14 2.77 -17.58
C ARG A 65 -3.17 1.93 -16.82
N LEU A 66 -3.76 2.50 -15.76
CA LEU A 66 -4.85 1.88 -15.01
C LEU A 66 -6.21 2.01 -15.72
N GLY A 67 -6.27 2.70 -16.86
CA GLY A 67 -7.48 2.94 -17.62
C GLY A 67 -8.47 3.88 -16.91
N GLU A 68 -7.99 4.76 -16.02
CA GLU A 68 -8.85 5.67 -15.25
C GLU A 68 -9.60 6.66 -16.15
N PHE A 69 -9.04 6.98 -17.32
CA PHE A 69 -9.63 7.90 -18.29
C PHE A 69 -10.26 7.17 -19.50
N ASP A 70 -10.18 5.84 -19.55
CA ASP A 70 -10.72 5.07 -20.66
C ASP A 70 -12.23 4.85 -20.48
N PRO A 71 -13.00 4.70 -21.57
CA PRO A 71 -14.38 4.23 -21.48
C PRO A 71 -14.45 2.91 -20.69
N PRO A 72 -15.46 2.67 -19.84
CA PRO A 72 -15.53 1.46 -19.02
C PRO A 72 -15.44 0.15 -19.83
N ALA A 73 -15.95 0.14 -21.06
CA ALA A 73 -15.89 -1.02 -21.96
C ALA A 73 -14.45 -1.38 -22.42
N MET A 74 -13.49 -0.45 -22.30
CA MET A 74 -12.09 -0.67 -22.64
C MET A 74 -11.24 -1.09 -21.43
N ASN A 75 -11.77 -0.99 -20.22
CA ASN A 75 -11.05 -1.35 -19.01
C ASN A 75 -11.52 -2.74 -18.51
N PRO A 76 -10.68 -3.79 -18.59
CA PRO A 76 -11.08 -5.14 -18.22
C PRO A 76 -11.44 -5.28 -16.73
N TYR A 77 -11.02 -4.33 -15.89
CA TYR A 77 -11.32 -4.34 -14.46
C TYR A 77 -12.63 -3.64 -14.12
N SER A 78 -13.23 -2.88 -15.04
CA SER A 78 -14.51 -2.19 -14.81
C SER A 78 -15.71 -3.12 -14.68
N ALA A 79 -15.58 -4.39 -15.11
CA ALA A 79 -16.62 -5.40 -14.95
C ALA A 79 -16.57 -6.12 -13.59
N LEU A 80 -15.52 -5.90 -12.78
CA LEU A 80 -15.43 -6.50 -11.45
C LEU A 80 -16.41 -5.81 -10.50
N ASP A 81 -17.22 -6.60 -9.81
CA ASP A 81 -18.16 -6.13 -8.79
C ASP A 81 -17.84 -6.73 -7.42
N LEU A 82 -18.67 -6.42 -6.42
CA LEU A 82 -18.45 -6.92 -5.06
C LEU A 82 -18.70 -8.43 -4.90
N SER A 83 -19.28 -9.13 -5.89
CA SER A 83 -19.52 -10.57 -5.81
C SER A 83 -18.22 -11.38 -5.79
N VAL A 84 -17.14 -10.84 -6.38
CA VAL A 84 -15.82 -11.49 -6.32
C VAL A 84 -15.14 -11.28 -4.97
N VAL A 85 -15.57 -10.28 -4.18
CA VAL A 85 -15.00 -10.03 -2.85
C VAL A 85 -15.40 -11.16 -1.91
N GLN A 86 -14.41 -11.81 -1.30
CA GLN A 86 -14.63 -12.98 -0.42
C GLN A 86 -15.32 -14.17 -1.11
N SER A 87 -15.16 -14.33 -2.43
CA SER A 87 -15.68 -15.49 -3.16
C SER A 87 -15.15 -16.82 -2.55
N PRO A 88 -15.84 -17.95 -2.78
CA PRO A 88 -15.34 -19.27 -2.35
C PRO A 88 -13.91 -19.54 -2.81
N GLU A 89 -13.56 -19.14 -4.04
CA GLU A 89 -12.23 -19.31 -4.64
C GLU A 89 -11.17 -18.49 -3.90
N HIS A 90 -11.44 -17.20 -3.63
CA HIS A 90 -10.54 -16.33 -2.87
C HIS A 90 -10.33 -16.84 -1.43
N ARG A 91 -11.38 -17.33 -0.78
CA ARG A 91 -11.29 -17.90 0.57
C ARG A 91 -10.49 -19.21 0.58
N ASN A 92 -10.67 -20.05 -0.44
CA ASN A 92 -9.90 -21.29 -0.57
C ASN A 92 -8.41 -21.00 -0.79
N LEU A 93 -8.07 -20.03 -1.65
CA LEU A 93 -6.68 -19.60 -1.84
C LEU A 93 -6.08 -19.02 -0.55
N SER A 94 -6.85 -18.22 0.18
CA SER A 94 -6.44 -17.67 1.49
C SER A 94 -6.16 -18.78 2.51
N LEU A 95 -7.04 -19.79 2.59
CA LEU A 95 -6.85 -20.95 3.45
C LEU A 95 -5.58 -21.74 3.07
N GLU A 96 -5.37 -21.98 1.78
CA GLU A 96 -4.17 -22.66 1.29
C GLU A 96 -2.89 -21.90 1.68
N ALA A 97 -2.87 -20.58 1.44
CA ALA A 97 -1.74 -19.73 1.81
C ALA A 97 -1.50 -19.75 3.32
N ALA A 98 -2.56 -19.67 4.13
CA ALA A 98 -2.47 -19.73 5.59
C ALA A 98 -1.86 -21.07 6.06
N VAL A 99 -2.39 -22.21 5.60
CA VAL A 99 -1.89 -23.55 5.95
C VAL A 99 -0.41 -23.70 5.59
N LYS A 100 0.02 -23.15 4.44
CA LYS A 100 1.43 -23.20 3.98
C LYS A 100 2.35 -22.20 4.66
N SER A 101 1.80 -21.20 5.36
CA SER A 101 2.58 -20.16 6.05
C SER A 101 3.00 -20.53 7.48
N PHE A 102 2.38 -21.54 8.08
CA PHE A 102 2.74 -21.99 9.42
C PHE A 102 4.10 -22.70 9.42
N VAL A 103 4.95 -22.32 10.38
CA VAL A 103 6.28 -22.94 10.58
C VAL A 103 6.26 -23.77 11.87
N LEU A 104 6.47 -25.08 11.74
CA LEU A 104 6.63 -25.97 12.88
C LEU A 104 8.07 -25.88 13.41
N LEU A 105 8.28 -25.11 14.47
CA LEU A 105 9.62 -24.89 15.04
C LEU A 105 10.14 -26.09 15.85
N LYS A 106 9.24 -26.87 16.46
CA LYS A 106 9.61 -28.01 17.31
C LYS A 106 8.54 -29.08 17.26
N ASN A 107 8.95 -30.33 17.05
CA ASN A 107 8.08 -31.50 17.18
C ASN A 107 8.73 -32.52 18.11
N VAL A 108 8.32 -32.51 19.39
CA VAL A 108 8.88 -33.41 20.40
C VAL A 108 8.26 -34.80 20.23
N GLN A 109 9.10 -35.83 20.16
CA GLN A 109 8.67 -37.23 20.16
C GLN A 109 7.60 -37.57 19.10
N GLY A 110 7.58 -36.84 17.97
CA GLY A 110 6.57 -37.04 16.94
C GLY A 110 5.13 -36.79 17.41
N THR A 111 4.93 -35.87 18.36
CA THR A 111 3.60 -35.54 18.91
C THR A 111 2.62 -35.11 17.82
N LEU A 112 3.10 -34.40 16.79
CA LEU A 112 2.30 -34.03 15.62
C LEU A 112 2.60 -34.93 14.42
N PRO A 113 1.59 -35.24 13.57
CA PRO A 113 0.20 -34.76 13.65
C PRO A 113 -0.64 -35.51 14.69
N LEU A 114 -1.60 -34.82 15.31
CA LEU A 114 -2.64 -35.47 16.11
C LEU A 114 -3.55 -36.28 15.18
N ARG A 115 -3.62 -37.60 15.37
CA ARG A 115 -4.44 -38.49 14.53
C ARG A 115 -5.85 -38.57 15.11
N ALA A 116 -6.87 -38.32 14.28
CA ALA A 116 -8.26 -38.28 14.71
C ALA A 116 -8.72 -39.55 15.43
N GLN A 117 -8.23 -40.72 15.02
CA GLN A 117 -8.52 -42.02 15.63
C GLN A 117 -8.04 -42.16 17.09
N ASP A 118 -7.07 -41.33 17.52
CA ASP A 118 -6.49 -41.37 18.87
C ASP A 118 -7.17 -40.37 19.83
N LEU A 119 -8.06 -39.52 19.31
CA LEU A 119 -8.75 -38.46 20.05
C LEU A 119 -10.06 -38.85 20.76
N PRO A 120 -10.80 -39.93 20.44
CA PRO A 120 -12.01 -40.29 21.16
C PRO A 120 -11.78 -40.43 22.68
N GLY A 121 -12.64 -39.80 23.48
CA GLY A 121 -12.53 -39.79 24.96
C GLY A 121 -11.42 -38.88 25.51
N LYS A 122 -10.63 -38.22 24.66
CA LYS A 122 -9.66 -37.19 25.06
C LYS A 122 -10.34 -35.81 25.10
N ARG A 123 -9.79 -34.91 25.90
CA ARG A 123 -10.17 -33.49 25.93
C ARG A 123 -9.01 -32.67 25.38
N LEU A 124 -9.28 -31.81 24.40
CA LEU A 124 -8.33 -30.83 23.90
C LEU A 124 -8.62 -29.51 24.63
N ALA A 125 -7.64 -28.99 25.37
CA ALA A 125 -7.68 -27.62 25.88
C ALA A 125 -7.08 -26.70 24.82
N VAL A 126 -7.84 -25.67 24.41
CA VAL A 126 -7.44 -24.65 23.43
C VAL A 126 -7.29 -23.32 24.15
#